data_AF-A0A1Q3C094-F1
#
_entry.id   AF-A0A1Q3C094-F1
#
_cell.length_a   1.000
_cell.length_b   1.000
_cell.length_c   1.000
_cell.angle_alpha   90.00
_cell.angle_beta   90.00
_cell.angle_gamma   90.00
#
_symmetry.space_group_name_H-M   'P 1'
#
loop_
_entity.id
_entity.type
_entity.pdbx_description
1 polymer ?
#
loop_
_entity_poly.entity_id
_entity_poly.type
_entity_poly.pdbx_seq_one_letter_code
_entity_poly.pdbx_strand_id
1 'polypeptide(L)'
;MQPLEPVGPLSTSLPKPSIEEPPKLELKELPSTLKYSFLGENQTLPVIISSDLTPSQEEEVIDLLKENKEAIGWTMADIKGISPSICEHRINLIEGSKPSREPQRRANPLMKEACVYVLVVRGIGGGVF
;
A
#
# COMPACT_ATOMS: atom_id res chain seq x y z
N MET A 1 24.03 -27.30 -10.35
CA MET A 1 23.58 -25.91 -10.54
C MET A 1 22.34 -25.97 -11.42
N GLN A 2 21.15 -25.81 -10.85
CA GLN A 2 19.92 -25.74 -11.65
C GLN A 2 19.87 -24.36 -12.34
N PRO A 3 19.58 -24.30 -13.65
CA PRO A 3 19.33 -23.03 -14.34
C PRO A 3 18.10 -22.36 -13.73
N LEU A 4 18.18 -21.04 -13.52
CA LEU A 4 17.01 -20.24 -13.15
C LEU A 4 16.04 -20.24 -14.33
N GLU A 5 14.82 -20.73 -14.13
CA GLU A 5 13.80 -20.71 -15.17
C GLU A 5 13.45 -19.27 -15.57
N PRO A 6 13.24 -18.99 -16.87
CA PRO A 6 12.87 -17.65 -17.32
C PRO A 6 11.50 -17.31 -16.76
N VAL A 7 11.45 -16.25 -15.96
CA VAL A 7 10.21 -15.69 -15.42
C VAL A 7 9.34 -15.34 -16.63
N GLY A 8 8.19 -16.01 -16.78
CA GLY A 8 7.25 -15.74 -17.86
C GLY A 8 6.83 -14.27 -17.89
N PRO A 9 6.29 -13.77 -19.02
CA PRO A 9 5.90 -12.37 -19.13
C PRO A 9 4.95 -12.01 -17.98
N LEU A 10 5.41 -11.12 -17.10
CA LEU A 10 4.58 -10.47 -16.09
C LEU A 10 3.38 -9.87 -16.83
N SER A 11 2.16 -10.25 -16.47
CA SER A 11 0.93 -9.70 -17.04
C SER A 11 1.01 -8.16 -17.01
N THR A 12 1.26 -7.52 -18.14
CA THR A 12 1.49 -6.07 -18.28
C THR A 12 0.20 -5.26 -18.26
N SER A 13 -0.82 -5.72 -17.54
CA SER A 13 -1.98 -4.88 -17.26
C SER A 13 -1.61 -3.98 -16.08
N LEU A 14 -1.22 -2.74 -16.37
CA LEU A 14 -1.08 -1.71 -15.32
C LEU A 14 -2.42 -1.64 -14.57
N PRO A 15 -2.42 -1.74 -13.23
CA PRO A 15 -3.65 -1.55 -12.46
C PRO A 15 -4.13 -0.11 -12.67
N LYS A 16 -5.43 0.05 -12.94
CA LYS A 16 -6.04 1.35 -13.17
C LYS A 16 -6.17 2.13 -11.85
N PRO A 17 -6.09 3.46 -11.86
CA PRO A 17 -6.35 4.28 -10.69
C PRO A 17 -7.77 4.09 -10.16
N SER A 18 -7.95 4.21 -8.86
CA SER A 18 -9.25 4.07 -8.18
C SER A 18 -10.25 5.16 -8.59
N ILE A 19 -9.77 6.26 -9.16
CA ILE A 19 -10.60 7.33 -9.73
C ILE A 19 -11.32 6.84 -10.99
N GLU A 20 -10.69 5.98 -11.79
CA GLU A 20 -11.29 5.41 -13.00
C GLU A 20 -12.12 4.16 -12.68
N GLU A 21 -11.60 3.29 -11.82
CA GLU A 21 -12.25 2.05 -11.42
C GLU A 21 -12.23 1.93 -9.90
N PRO A 22 -13.35 2.24 -9.22
CA PRO A 22 -13.38 2.25 -7.76
C PRO A 22 -13.22 0.84 -7.21
N PRO A 23 -12.36 0.64 -6.19
CA PRO A 23 -12.15 -0.68 -5.60
C PRO A 23 -13.40 -1.16 -4.87
N LYS A 24 -13.69 -2.45 -5.00
CA LYS A 24 -14.71 -3.11 -4.17
C LYS A 24 -14.13 -3.36 -2.78
N LEU A 25 -14.48 -2.50 -1.82
CA LEU A 25 -14.01 -2.59 -0.43
C LEU A 25 -15.10 -3.13 0.50
N GLU A 26 -14.70 -4.00 1.43
CA GLU A 26 -15.56 -4.43 2.54
C GLU A 26 -15.40 -3.44 3.70
N LEU A 27 -16.44 -2.65 3.97
CA LEU A 27 -16.44 -1.68 5.07
C LEU A 27 -16.56 -2.40 6.41
N LYS A 28 -15.67 -2.06 7.34
CA LYS A 28 -15.72 -2.56 8.72
C LYS A 28 -16.61 -1.66 9.57
N GLU A 29 -17.14 -2.23 10.65
CA GLU A 29 -17.82 -1.43 11.67
C GLU A 29 -16.83 -0.45 12.32
N LEU A 30 -17.27 0.79 12.48
CA LEU A 30 -16.49 1.87 13.09
C LEU A 30 -16.95 2.12 14.53
N PRO A 31 -16.07 2.62 15.41
CA PRO A 31 -16.49 3.16 16.70
C PRO A 31 -17.40 4.36 16.50
N SER A 32 -18.27 4.64 17.48
CA SER A 32 -19.28 5.71 17.40
C SER A 32 -18.72 7.12 17.21
N THR A 33 -17.43 7.33 17.46
CA THR A 33 -16.71 8.60 17.28
C THR A 33 -16.31 8.86 15.83
N LEU A 34 -16.49 7.89 14.93
CA LEU A 34 -16.08 7.95 13.53
C LEU A 34 -17.26 7.60 12.63
N LYS A 35 -17.31 8.24 11.46
CA LYS A 35 -18.31 7.97 10.43
C LYS A 35 -17.66 7.83 9.06
N TYR A 36 -18.33 7.06 8.19
CA TYR A 36 -17.98 7.00 6.78
C TYR A 36 -18.59 8.19 6.04
N SER A 37 -17.79 8.77 5.17
CA SER A 37 -18.23 9.65 4.09
C SER A 37 -17.66 9.13 2.77
N PHE A 38 -18.22 9.57 1.65
CA PHE A 38 -17.87 9.05 0.33
C PHE A 38 -17.54 10.20 -0.60
N LEU A 39 -16.41 10.10 -1.30
CA LEU A 39 -15.95 11.13 -2.23
C LEU A 39 -16.38 10.84 -3.67
N GLY A 40 -16.69 9.59 -4.01
CA GLY A 40 -17.08 9.16 -5.35
C GLY A 40 -18.59 8.96 -5.53
N GLU A 41 -19.02 8.89 -6.78
CA GLU A 41 -20.41 8.56 -7.14
C GLU A 41 -20.77 7.14 -6.67
N ASN A 42 -22.05 6.88 -6.39
CA ASN A 42 -22.55 5.57 -5.94
C ASN A 42 -21.90 5.02 -4.65
N GLN A 43 -21.56 5.90 -3.70
CA GLN A 43 -20.91 5.52 -2.43
C GLN A 43 -19.55 4.80 -2.64
N THR A 44 -18.81 5.24 -3.65
CA THR A 44 -17.44 4.78 -3.89
C THR A 44 -16.43 5.69 -3.19
N LEU A 45 -15.19 5.22 -3.04
CA LEU A 45 -14.10 5.98 -2.40
C LEU A 45 -14.45 6.40 -0.96
N PRO A 46 -14.62 5.43 -0.03
CA PRO A 46 -14.92 5.71 1.36
C PRO A 46 -13.76 6.45 2.02
N VAL A 47 -14.10 7.44 2.86
CA VAL A 47 -13.21 8.13 3.78
C VAL A 47 -13.81 8.10 5.18
N ILE A 48 -12.95 8.07 6.19
CA ILE A 48 -13.37 8.05 7.60
C ILE A 48 -13.13 9.44 8.17
N ILE A 49 -14.18 10.06 8.69
CA ILE A 49 -14.15 11.38 9.33
C ILE A 49 -14.71 11.29 10.75
N SER A 50 -14.46 12.30 11.58
CA SER A 50 -15.02 12.36 12.93
C SER A 50 -16.54 12.52 12.90
N SER A 51 -17.26 11.80 13.76
CA SER A 51 -18.71 11.97 13.95
C SER A 51 -19.07 13.30 14.59
N ASP A 52 -18.14 13.91 15.31
CA ASP A 52 -18.38 15.08 16.17
C ASP A 52 -18.27 16.41 15.40
N LEU A 53 -18.05 16.36 14.08
CA LEU A 53 -17.99 17.54 13.22
C LEU A 53 -19.37 18.18 13.07
N THR A 54 -19.41 19.52 13.07
CA THR A 54 -20.63 20.23 12.68
C THR A 54 -20.90 20.03 11.18
N PRO A 55 -22.15 20.14 10.71
CA PRO A 55 -22.48 19.93 9.29
C PRO A 55 -21.70 20.86 8.36
N SER A 56 -21.42 22.11 8.79
CA SER A 56 -20.61 23.05 8.01
C SER A 56 -19.14 22.62 7.90
N GLN A 57 -18.56 22.09 8.98
CA GLN A 57 -17.18 21.61 8.98
C GLN A 57 -17.05 20.33 8.16
N GLU A 58 -18.06 19.46 8.25
CA GLU A 58 -18.11 18.24 7.44
C GLU A 58 -18.12 18.56 5.95
N GLU A 59 -18.95 19.51 5.51
CA GLU A 59 -19.00 19.93 4.11
C GLU A 59 -17.65 20.49 3.64
N GLU A 60 -17.03 21.39 4.43
CA GLU A 60 -15.71 21.95 4.13
C GLU A 60 -14.62 20.88 4.02
N VAL A 61 -14.61 19.90 4.94
CA VAL A 61 -13.66 18.78 4.89
C VAL A 61 -13.90 17.91 3.66
N ILE A 62 -15.15 17.57 3.36
CA ILE A 62 -15.48 16.74 2.19
C ILE A 62 -15.07 17.44 0.90
N ASP A 63 -15.31 18.74 0.78
CA ASP A 63 -14.96 19.49 -0.42
C ASP A 63 -13.44 19.61 -0.59
N LEU A 64 -12.71 19.89 0.48
CA LEU A 64 -11.23 19.85 0.48
C LEU A 64 -10.70 18.47 0.04
N LEU A 65 -11.31 17.38 0.52
CA LEU A 65 -10.91 16.02 0.16
C LEU A 65 -11.25 15.68 -1.30
N LYS A 66 -12.37 16.18 -1.83
CA LYS A 66 -12.73 16.02 -3.25
C LYS A 66 -11.75 16.76 -4.16
N GLU A 67 -11.33 17.97 -3.79
CA GLU A 67 -10.31 18.74 -4.52
C GLU A 67 -8.96 18.00 -4.56
N ASN A 68 -8.62 17.30 -3.48
CA ASN A 68 -7.35 16.60 -3.30
C ASN A 68 -7.44 15.07 -3.46
N LYS A 69 -8.44 14.56 -4.21
CA LYS A 69 -8.69 13.12 -4.35
C LYS A 69 -7.46 12.33 -4.87
N GLU A 70 -6.61 12.94 -5.68
CA GLU A 70 -5.40 12.30 -6.23
C GLU A 70 -4.30 12.05 -5.19
N ALA A 71 -4.36 12.72 -4.04
CA ALA A 71 -3.40 12.53 -2.95
C ALA A 71 -3.73 11.31 -2.09
N ILE A 72 -4.95 10.76 -2.22
CA ILE A 72 -5.42 9.62 -1.44
C ILE A 72 -5.20 8.34 -2.26
N GLY A 73 -4.49 7.38 -1.69
CA GLY A 73 -4.27 6.09 -2.31
C GLY A 73 -5.25 5.03 -1.80
N TRP A 74 -6.29 4.70 -2.57
CA TRP A 74 -7.21 3.60 -2.24
C TRP A 74 -6.67 2.24 -2.72
N THR A 75 -5.95 2.24 -3.83
CA THR A 75 -5.25 1.06 -4.36
C THR A 75 -3.76 1.35 -4.55
N MET A 76 -2.98 0.29 -4.75
CA MET A 76 -1.55 0.43 -5.07
C MET A 76 -1.29 1.22 -6.35
N ALA A 77 -2.26 1.30 -7.27
CA ALA A 77 -2.15 2.08 -8.50
C ALA A 77 -2.16 3.59 -8.26
N ASP A 78 -2.83 4.03 -7.20
CA ASP A 78 -2.94 5.45 -6.85
C ASP A 78 -1.67 5.98 -6.19
N ILE A 79 -0.92 5.10 -5.52
CA ILE A 79 0.31 5.46 -4.81
C ILE A 79 1.43 5.62 -5.84
N LYS A 80 1.67 6.86 -6.25
CA LYS A 80 2.81 7.20 -7.12
C LYS A 80 4.11 6.91 -6.36
N GLY A 81 4.83 5.89 -6.80
CA GLY A 81 6.18 5.62 -6.32
C GLY A 81 7.14 6.76 -6.67
N ILE A 82 8.23 6.89 -5.90
CA ILE A 82 9.35 7.75 -6.28
C ILE A 82 10.04 7.10 -7.48
N SER A 83 10.24 7.86 -8.56
CA SER A 83 10.99 7.35 -9.72
C SER A 83 12.38 6.91 -9.28
N PRO A 84 12.85 5.71 -9.66
CA PRO A 84 14.20 5.27 -9.38
C PRO A 84 15.27 6.28 -9.84
N SER A 85 14.99 7.04 -10.90
CA SER A 85 15.88 8.10 -11.39
C SER A 85 16.07 9.27 -10.41
N ILE A 86 15.13 9.47 -9.48
CA ILE A 86 15.17 10.56 -8.49
C ILE A 86 16.00 10.14 -7.27
N CYS A 87 15.91 8.87 -6.84
CA CYS A 87 16.55 8.37 -5.62
C CYS A 87 17.12 6.94 -5.81
N GLU A 88 18.09 6.76 -6.70
CA GLU A 88 18.86 5.50 -6.79
C GLU A 88 19.97 5.51 -5.74
N HIS A 89 19.91 4.59 -4.78
CA HIS A 89 21.01 4.36 -3.83
C HIS A 89 21.89 3.24 -4.36
N ARG A 90 23.14 3.57 -4.69
CA ARG A 90 24.13 2.57 -5.10
C ARG A 90 24.90 2.07 -3.88
N ILE A 91 24.76 0.78 -3.59
CA ILE A 91 25.60 0.11 -2.60
C ILE A 91 26.92 -0.23 -3.28
N ASN A 92 27.96 0.54 -2.96
CA ASN A 92 29.30 0.25 -3.48
C ASN A 92 29.87 -1.00 -2.79
N LEU A 93 30.31 -1.95 -3.59
CA LEU A 93 30.96 -3.17 -3.13
C LEU A 93 32.47 -3.07 -3.35
N ILE A 94 33.25 -3.70 -2.46
CA ILE A 94 34.70 -3.81 -2.62
C ILE A 94 35.00 -4.65 -3.86
N GLU A 95 35.99 -4.25 -4.66
CA GLU A 95 36.42 -4.97 -5.86
C GLU A 95 36.82 -6.41 -5.54
N GLY A 96 36.29 -7.38 -6.30
CA GLY A 96 36.49 -8.81 -6.05
C GLY A 96 35.54 -9.45 -5.02
N SER A 97 34.60 -8.69 -4.45
CA SER A 97 33.55 -9.25 -3.60
C SER A 97 32.67 -10.25 -4.35
N LYS A 98 32.26 -11.32 -3.67
CA LYS A 98 31.39 -12.37 -4.21
C LYS A 98 30.05 -12.35 -3.49
N PRO A 99 28.93 -12.51 -4.20
CA PRO A 99 27.64 -12.68 -3.54
C PRO A 99 27.68 -13.97 -2.70
N SER A 100 27.17 -13.89 -1.48
CA SER A 100 27.05 -15.05 -0.60
C SER A 100 25.61 -15.12 -0.06
N ARG A 101 25.13 -16.34 0.15
CA ARG A 101 23.81 -16.60 0.73
C ARG A 101 24.00 -17.33 2.05
N GLU A 102 23.68 -16.66 3.15
CA GLU A 102 23.71 -17.30 4.46
C GLU A 102 22.45 -18.14 4.68
N PRO A 103 22.55 -19.29 5.38
CA PRO A 103 21.37 -20.06 5.77
C PRO A 103 20.53 -19.26 6.76
N GLN A 104 19.20 -19.22 6.54
CA GLN A 104 18.26 -18.55 7.42
C GLN A 104 18.39 -19.13 8.84
N ARG A 105 18.71 -18.28 9.83
CA ARG A 105 18.81 -18.71 11.22
C ARG A 105 17.43 -19.16 11.72
N ARG A 106 17.40 -20.18 12.59
CA ARG A 106 16.18 -20.61 13.27
C ARG A 106 15.68 -19.47 14.18
N ALA A 107 14.57 -18.85 13.83
CA ALA A 107 13.88 -17.92 14.71
C ALA A 107 13.21 -18.66 15.88
N ASN A 108 13.18 -18.01 17.06
CA ASN A 108 12.47 -18.49 18.25
C ASN A 108 10.99 -18.74 17.91
N PRO A 109 10.35 -19.87 18.26
CA PRO A 109 8.95 -20.15 17.92
C PRO A 109 7.96 -19.04 18.31
N LEU A 110 8.12 -18.45 19.51
CA LEU A 110 7.31 -17.31 19.95
C LEU A 110 7.50 -16.06 19.06
N MET A 111 8.73 -15.84 18.54
CA MET A 111 8.99 -14.77 17.57
C MET A 111 8.54 -15.13 16.16
N LYS A 112 8.44 -16.42 15.79
CA LYS A 112 7.93 -16.82 14.48
C LYS A 112 6.46 -16.45 14.34
N GLU A 113 5.66 -16.70 15.37
CA GLU A 113 4.26 -16.27 15.37
C GLU A 113 4.20 -14.72 15.30
N ALA A 114 4.86 -13.99 16.20
CA ALA A 114 4.83 -12.53 16.16
C ALA A 114 5.35 -11.91 14.84
N CYS A 115 6.48 -12.39 14.30
CA CYS A 115 7.06 -11.88 13.06
C CYS A 115 6.28 -12.29 11.81
N VAL A 116 5.73 -13.51 11.74
CA VAL A 116 4.91 -13.92 10.59
C VAL A 116 3.65 -13.05 10.53
N TYR A 117 2.96 -12.83 11.64
CA TYR A 117 1.77 -11.98 11.64
C TYR A 117 2.10 -10.52 11.28
N VAL A 118 3.18 -9.95 11.82
CA VAL A 118 3.54 -8.56 11.52
C VAL A 118 4.09 -8.38 10.10
N LEU A 119 4.87 -9.34 9.59
CA LEU A 119 5.46 -9.25 8.24
C LEU A 119 4.45 -9.63 7.14
N VAL A 120 3.56 -10.60 7.36
CA VAL A 120 2.51 -10.94 6.38
C VAL A 120 1.48 -9.81 6.27
N VAL A 121 1.12 -9.16 7.39
CA VAL A 121 0.18 -8.03 7.38
C VAL A 121 0.81 -6.74 6.83
N ARG A 122 2.15 -6.60 6.84
CA ARG A 122 2.86 -5.42 6.28
C ARG A 122 3.53 -5.64 4.91
N GLY A 123 3.68 -6.88 4.44
CA GLY A 123 4.61 -7.23 3.36
C GLY A 123 4.01 -7.72 2.04
N ILE A 124 2.69 -7.63 1.82
CA ILE A 124 2.09 -8.08 0.56
C ILE A 124 1.91 -6.93 -0.46
N GLY A 125 2.04 -5.65 -0.05
CA GLY A 125 1.81 -4.51 -0.95
C GLY A 125 3.01 -3.57 -1.20
N GLY A 126 4.01 -3.55 -0.32
CA GLY A 126 5.12 -2.58 -0.41
C GLY A 126 6.43 -3.30 -0.65
N GLY A 127 6.92 -3.29 -1.89
CA GLY A 127 8.24 -3.80 -2.24
C GLY A 127 9.33 -3.07 -1.47
N VAL A 128 9.80 -3.70 -0.39
CA VAL A 128 11.13 -3.50 0.18
C VAL A 128 11.64 -4.87 0.64
N PHE A 129 11.99 -5.71 -0.34
CA PHE A 129 13.03 -6.74 -0.26
C PHE A 129 13.64 -6.90 -1.65
#